data_AF-A0A0N0JYP9-F1
#
_entry.id   AF-A0A0N0JYP9-F1
#
_cell.length_a   1.000
_cell.length_b   1.000
_cell.length_c   1.000
_cell.angle_alpha   90.00
_cell.angle_beta   90.00
_cell.angle_gamma   90.00
#
_symmetry.space_group_name_H-M   'P 1'
#
loop_
_entity.id
_entity.type
_entity.pdbx_description
1 polymer ?
#
loop_
_entity_poly.entity_id
_entity_poly.type
_entity_poly.pdbx_seq_one_letter_code
_entity_poly.pdbx_strand_id
1 'polypeptide(L)'
;MLRRLLLPTALIVSALMLGSCAIPTARSNIVVLTDNKAIVEPCTRLGEIDGASELHAILVLDKAREAALSRLKIRGADMGGTHVLSSVADIKWKGPSTSGTVYKCGA
;
A
#
# COMPACT_ATOMS: atom_id res chain seq x y z
N MET A 1 15.57 -43.71 -14.54
CA MET A 1 15.09 -43.37 -13.18
C MET A 1 15.19 -41.89 -12.80
N LEU A 2 15.83 -41.02 -13.60
CA LEU A 2 16.02 -39.59 -13.26
C LEU A 2 14.79 -38.68 -13.52
N ARG A 3 13.80 -39.16 -14.29
CA ARG A 3 12.65 -38.36 -14.76
C ARG A 3 11.52 -38.21 -13.73
N ARG A 4 11.51 -39.01 -12.65
CA ARG A 4 10.47 -39.00 -11.60
C ARG A 4 10.81 -38.11 -10.40
N LEU A 5 12.05 -37.64 -10.27
CA LEU A 5 12.47 -36.76 -9.16
C LEU A 5 12.35 -35.26 -9.46
N LEU A 6 12.10 -34.87 -10.71
CA LEU A 6 12.03 -33.45 -11.13
C LEU A 6 10.66 -32.80 -10.90
N LEU A 7 9.60 -33.61 -10.79
CA LEU A 7 8.22 -33.14 -10.62
C LEU A 7 7.95 -32.52 -9.22
N PRO A 8 8.39 -33.11 -8.09
CA PRO A 8 8.16 -32.49 -6.77
C PRO A 8 8.97 -31.21 -6.58
N THR A 9 10.18 -31.11 -7.15
CA THR A 9 11.04 -29.93 -7.02
C THR A 9 10.46 -28.72 -7.76
N ALA A 10 9.85 -28.93 -8.93
CA ALA A 10 9.19 -27.87 -9.69
C ALA A 10 7.97 -27.29 -8.95
N LEU A 11 7.19 -28.13 -8.27
CA LEU A 11 6.00 -27.71 -7.50
C LEU A 11 6.36 -26.87 -6.26
N ILE A 12 7.47 -27.19 -5.58
CA ILE A 12 7.91 -26.46 -4.38
C ILE A 12 8.42 -25.06 -4.74
N VAL A 13 9.11 -24.91 -5.89
CA VAL A 13 9.62 -23.62 -6.36
C VAL A 13 8.48 -22.69 -6.79
N SER A 14 7.43 -23.21 -7.45
CA SER A 14 6.27 -22.40 -7.81
C SER A 14 5.52 -21.87 -6.59
N ALA A 15 5.42 -22.65 -5.51
CA ALA A 15 4.75 -22.23 -4.27
C ALA A 15 5.45 -21.05 -3.57
N LEU A 16 6.77 -20.94 -3.66
CA LEU A 16 7.55 -19.84 -3.07
C LEU A 16 7.37 -18.51 -3.80
N MET A 17 6.97 -18.54 -5.08
CA MET A 17 6.77 -17.34 -5.89
C MET A 17 5.40 -16.68 -5.70
N LEU A 18 4.45 -17.34 -5.03
CA LEU A 18 3.13 -16.76 -4.72
C LEU A 18 3.13 -15.88 -3.45
N GLY A 19 4.29 -15.68 -2.82
CA GLY A 19 4.43 -14.90 -1.58
C GLY A 19 4.40 -13.38 -1.76
N SER A 20 4.33 -12.84 -2.99
CA SER A 20 4.38 -11.39 -3.24
C SER A 20 3.02 -10.69 -3.11
N CYS A 21 2.14 -11.15 -2.23
CA CYS A 21 1.01 -10.33 -1.81
C CYS A 21 1.57 -9.05 -1.17
N ALA A 22 0.98 -7.88 -1.48
CA ALA A 22 1.34 -6.61 -0.88
C ALA A 22 0.98 -6.61 0.61
N ILE A 23 1.80 -7.27 1.42
CA ILE A 23 1.63 -7.41 2.85
C ILE A 23 2.22 -6.16 3.50
N PRO A 24 1.51 -5.50 4.43
CA PRO A 24 2.07 -4.38 5.18
C PRO A 24 3.38 -4.82 5.87
N THR A 25 4.47 -4.18 5.48
CA THR A 25 5.80 -4.37 6.08
C THR A 25 6.04 -3.35 7.19
N ALA A 26 7.05 -3.57 8.05
CA ALA A 26 7.46 -2.58 9.05
C ALA A 26 7.72 -1.20 8.43
N ARG A 27 8.25 -1.15 7.20
CA ARG A 27 8.50 0.08 6.45
C ARG A 27 7.20 0.84 6.13
N SER A 28 6.15 0.12 5.74
CA SER A 28 4.83 0.71 5.50
C SER A 28 4.10 1.12 6.78
N ASN A 29 4.38 0.49 7.92
CA ASN A 29 3.73 0.81 9.19
C ASN A 29 4.19 2.15 9.79
N ILE A 30 5.39 2.59 9.43
CA ILE A 30 5.96 3.90 9.82
C ILE A 30 5.28 5.06 9.06
N VAL A 31 4.66 4.79 7.92
CA VAL A 31 4.05 5.83 7.09
C VAL A 31 2.75 6.33 7.72
N VAL A 32 2.73 7.62 8.04
CA VAL A 32 1.56 8.29 8.61
C VAL A 32 0.65 8.77 7.48
N LEU A 33 -0.62 8.36 7.50
CA LEU A 33 -1.63 8.90 6.62
C LEU A 33 -2.38 10.01 7.33
N THR A 34 -2.58 11.12 6.63
CA THR A 34 -3.27 12.30 7.16
C THR A 34 -4.09 12.95 6.05
N ASP A 35 -5.19 13.59 6.41
CA ASP A 35 -5.94 14.53 5.57
C ASP A 35 -5.60 15.99 5.89
N ASN A 36 -4.88 16.22 7.00
CA ASN A 36 -4.48 17.53 7.46
C ASN A 36 -3.18 17.99 6.77
N LYS A 37 -3.31 19.06 5.97
CA LYS A 37 -2.19 19.69 5.24
C LYS A 37 -1.12 20.29 6.17
N ALA A 38 -1.50 20.79 7.34
CA ALA A 38 -0.55 21.44 8.27
C ALA A 38 0.57 20.49 8.74
N ILE A 39 0.32 19.18 8.75
CA ILE A 39 1.30 18.16 9.15
C ILE A 39 2.40 17.99 8.08
N VAL A 40 2.08 18.20 6.80
CA VAL A 40 2.99 17.96 5.68
C VAL A 40 3.59 19.24 5.09
N GLU A 41 3.12 20.42 5.52
CA GLU A 41 3.67 21.73 5.14
C GLU A 41 5.20 21.84 5.27
N PRO A 42 5.84 21.38 6.37
CA PRO A 42 7.30 21.47 6.49
C PRO A 42 8.06 20.37 5.73
N CYS A 43 7.37 19.50 4.99
CA CYS A 43 7.95 18.28 4.43
C CYS A 43 8.25 18.40 2.93
N THR A 44 9.22 17.61 2.45
CA THR A 44 9.54 17.55 1.03
C THR A 44 8.53 16.66 0.29
N ARG A 45 7.88 17.19 -0.75
CA ARG A 45 7.00 16.42 -1.61
C ARG A 45 7.80 15.45 -2.48
N LEU A 46 7.43 14.17 -2.47
CA LEU A 46 8.07 13.13 -3.30
C LEU A 46 7.28 12.80 -4.56
N GLY A 47 5.95 12.91 -4.52
CA GLY A 47 5.09 12.63 -5.69
C GLY A 47 3.70 12.17 -5.30
N GLU A 48 2.94 11.68 -6.27
CA GLU A 48 1.56 11.18 -6.10
C GLU A 48 1.50 9.66 -6.26
N ILE A 49 0.59 9.04 -5.51
CA ILE A 49 0.33 7.60 -5.52
C ILE A 49 -1.18 7.35 -5.52
N ASP A 50 -1.58 6.17 -5.98
CA ASP A 50 -2.97 5.71 -5.94
C ASP A 50 -3.11 4.42 -5.12
N GLY A 51 -4.03 4.44 -4.16
CA GLY A 51 -4.41 3.29 -3.33
C GLY A 51 -5.51 2.42 -3.95
N ALA A 52 -5.93 2.68 -5.19
CA ALA A 52 -6.95 1.89 -5.87
C ALA A 52 -6.59 0.39 -5.96
N SER A 53 -7.64 -0.43 -6.02
CA SER A 53 -7.55 -1.86 -6.20
C SER A 53 -8.18 -2.24 -7.53
N GLU A 54 -7.42 -2.90 -8.41
CA GLU A 54 -7.97 -3.52 -9.62
C GLU A 54 -8.95 -4.67 -9.31
N LEU A 55 -9.03 -5.11 -8.05
CA LEU A 55 -10.05 -6.08 -7.64
C LEU A 55 -11.45 -5.47 -7.76
N HIS A 56 -12.22 -5.98 -8.71
CA HIS A 56 -13.65 -5.74 -8.96
C HIS A 56 -14.55 -6.32 -7.84
N ALA A 57 -14.05 -6.36 -6.60
CA ALA A 57 -14.80 -6.83 -5.46
C ALA A 57 -15.69 -5.69 -4.95
N ILE A 58 -16.99 -5.95 -4.81
CA ILE A 58 -17.90 -5.09 -4.07
C ILE A 58 -17.49 -5.19 -2.59
N LEU A 59 -16.61 -4.30 -2.16
CA LEU A 59 -16.20 -4.19 -0.77
C LEU A 59 -17.18 -3.29 -0.03
N VAL A 60 -17.53 -3.67 1.20
CA VAL A 60 -18.18 -2.74 2.15
C VAL A 60 -17.25 -1.54 2.34
N LEU A 61 -17.81 -0.33 2.40
CA LEU A 61 -17.06 0.93 2.43
C LEU A 61 -15.89 0.93 3.43
N ASP A 62 -16.11 0.40 4.63
CA ASP A 62 -15.06 0.30 5.65
C ASP A 62 -13.88 -0.59 5.21
N LYS A 63 -14.16 -1.72 4.57
CA LYS A 63 -13.13 -2.62 4.03
C LYS A 63 -12.42 -2.00 2.83
N ALA A 64 -13.14 -1.25 2.00
CA ALA A 64 -12.55 -0.50 0.90
C ALA A 64 -11.59 0.58 1.45
N ARG A 65 -11.99 1.29 2.50
CA ARG A 65 -11.17 2.30 3.17
C ARG A 65 -9.90 1.70 3.75
N GLU A 66 -10.01 0.65 4.57
CA GLU A 66 -8.83 0.00 5.17
C GLU A 66 -7.88 -0.56 4.11
N ALA A 67 -8.41 -1.14 3.03
CA ALA A 67 -7.59 -1.62 1.93
C ALA A 67 -6.87 -0.49 1.19
N ALA A 68 -7.54 0.64 0.93
CA ALA A 68 -6.92 1.82 0.34
C ALA A 68 -5.84 2.43 1.26
N LEU A 69 -6.11 2.55 2.57
CA LEU A 69 -5.14 3.02 3.57
C LEU A 69 -3.89 2.15 3.57
N SER A 70 -4.05 0.82 3.58
CA SER A 70 -2.94 -0.13 3.56
C SER A 70 -2.08 0.02 2.30
N ARG A 71 -2.69 0.12 1.12
CA ARG A 71 -1.97 0.28 -0.16
C ARG A 71 -1.24 1.62 -0.24
N LEU A 72 -1.86 2.70 0.22
CA LEU A 72 -1.23 4.01 0.28
C LEU A 72 0.00 4.02 1.20
N LYS A 73 -0.07 3.33 2.35
CA LYS A 73 1.09 3.16 3.25
C LYS A 73 2.24 2.41 2.58
N ILE A 74 1.92 1.32 1.88
CA ILE A 74 2.93 0.51 1.17
C ILE A 74 3.61 1.33 0.09
N ARG A 75 2.83 1.95 -0.82
CA ARG A 75 3.40 2.77 -1.90
C ARG A 75 4.15 4.00 -1.38
N GLY A 76 3.65 4.63 -0.32
CA GLY A 76 4.33 5.74 0.34
C GLY A 76 5.71 5.33 0.88
N ALA A 77 5.80 4.13 1.48
CA ALA A 77 7.06 3.57 1.96
C ALA A 77 8.01 3.17 0.83
N ASP A 78 7.49 2.63 -0.28
CA ASP A 78 8.26 2.27 -1.47
C ASP A 78 8.93 3.50 -2.11
N MET A 79 8.25 4.66 -2.07
CA MET A 79 8.81 5.95 -2.48
C MET A 79 9.79 6.57 -1.47
N GLY A 80 10.01 5.94 -0.31
CA GLY A 80 10.85 6.49 0.76
C GLY A 80 10.19 7.64 1.51
N GLY A 81 8.86 7.75 1.44
CA GLY A 81 8.07 8.71 2.19
C GLY A 81 7.89 8.32 3.65
N THR A 82 7.51 9.31 4.43
CA THR A 82 7.15 9.18 5.86
C THR A 82 5.70 9.53 6.12
N HIS A 83 5.12 10.38 5.26
CA HIS A 83 3.76 10.86 5.38
C HIS A 83 3.07 10.76 4.02
N VAL A 84 1.77 10.48 4.03
CA VAL A 84 0.91 10.50 2.84
C VAL A 84 -0.30 11.36 3.14
N LEU A 85 -0.47 12.43 2.37
CA LEU A 85 -1.66 13.28 2.42
C LEU A 85 -2.74 12.67 1.52
N SER A 86 -3.87 12.25 2.08
CA SER A 86 -4.96 11.64 1.31
C SER A 86 -6.31 11.85 1.98
N SER A 87 -7.36 12.03 1.18
CA SER A 87 -8.75 12.11 1.66
C SER A 87 -9.26 10.77 2.23
N VAL A 88 -8.59 9.65 1.96
CA VAL A 88 -8.94 8.34 2.54
C VAL A 88 -8.73 8.34 4.07
N ALA A 89 -7.82 9.20 4.57
CA ALA A 89 -7.56 9.35 6.00
C ALA A 89 -8.74 9.99 6.76
N ASP A 90 -9.63 10.72 6.07
CA ASP A 90 -10.84 11.28 6.68
C ASP A 90 -11.78 10.14 7.13
N ILE A 91 -12.25 10.22 8.38
CA ILE A 91 -13.23 9.28 8.93
C ILE A 91 -14.57 9.33 8.18
N LYS A 92 -14.86 10.45 7.51
CA LYS A 92 -16.07 10.66 6.71
C LYS A 92 -15.89 10.29 5.23
N TRP A 93 -14.78 9.64 4.87
CA TRP A 93 -14.50 9.26 3.50
C TRP A 93 -15.61 8.38 2.89
N LYS A 94 -16.07 8.74 1.69
CA LYS A 94 -17.20 8.09 0.99
C LYS A 94 -16.81 7.28 -0.25
N GLY A 95 -15.52 7.02 -0.47
CA GLY A 95 -15.07 6.26 -1.63
C GLY A 95 -14.72 7.00 -2.93
N PRO A 96 -14.84 8.33 -3.10
CA PRO A 96 -14.65 8.93 -4.43
C PRO A 96 -13.18 9.04 -4.87
N SER A 97 -12.23 9.04 -3.93
CA SER A 97 -10.80 9.16 -4.24
C SER A 97 -9.97 8.25 -3.35
N THR A 98 -9.05 7.51 -3.97
CA THR A 98 -8.05 6.65 -3.33
C THR A 98 -6.63 7.18 -3.49
N SER A 99 -6.46 8.37 -4.07
CA SER A 99 -5.16 8.96 -4.32
C SER A 99 -4.57 9.61 -3.07
N GLY A 100 -3.24 9.77 -3.07
CA GLY A 100 -2.51 10.47 -2.03
C GLY A 100 -1.22 11.09 -2.55
N THR A 101 -0.75 12.13 -1.88
CA THR A 101 0.56 12.74 -2.14
C THR A 101 1.54 12.31 -1.06
N VAL A 102 2.70 11.80 -1.46
CA VAL A 102 3.76 11.32 -0.57
C VAL A 102 4.71 12.46 -0.20
N TYR A 103 5.05 12.51 1.09
CA TYR A 103 5.96 13.48 1.68
C TYR A 103 7.05 12.81 2.53
N LYS A 104 8.23 13.43 2.55
CA LYS A 104 9.34 13.10 3.45
C LYS A 104 9.52 14.21 4.47
N CYS A 105 9.33 13.89 5.74
CA CYS A 105 9.44 14.80 6.87
C CYS A 105 10.67 14.44 7.72
N GLY A 106 11.29 15.41 8.38
CA GLY A 106 12.46 15.20 9.24
C GLY A 106 13.76 14.89 8.47
N ALA A 107 13.92 15.49 7.29
CA ALA A 107 15.18 15.51 6.55
C ALA A 107 16.18 16.49 7.17
#